data_AF-A0A2T4S703-F1
#
_entry.id   AF-A0A2T4S703-F1
#
_cell.length_a   1.000
_cell.length_b   1.000
_cell.length_c   1.000
_cell.angle_alpha   90.00
_cell.angle_beta   90.00
_cell.angle_gamma   90.00
#
_symmetry.space_group_name_H-M   'P 1'
#
loop_
_entity.id
_entity.type
_entity.pdbx_description
1 polymer ?
#
loop_
_entity_poly.entity_id
_entity_poly.type
_entity_poly.pdbx_seq_one_letter_code
_entity_poly.pdbx_strand_id
1 'polypeptide(L)'
;PTVENAKSLLYSRFFDPKRYDLASVGRYKMNKKLHLKHRLFNQKLAEPIVNTETGEIVAEEGTVLDRRKLDEIMDVLESNANIEVDELDDSIVNEPVETQSIKIYVPNDEEGRTTTVIGNAFPDSEVKCITPADIVASMSYFFNLLYGVGQTDDIDHLGNRRLRSVGELLQNQFRIGLSRMERVVRERMSIQDTDSITPQQLINIRPVIASIKEFFGSSQLSQFMDQANPLAELTHKRRLSALGPGGLTRERAQMEVRDVHYSHYGRMCPIETPEGPNIGLINSLSSYARVNEFGFIET
;
A
#
# COMPACT_ATOMS: atom_id res chain seq x y z
N PRO A 1 -23.84 -18.44 14.61
CA PRO A 1 -22.55 -18.40 13.88
C PRO A 1 -21.63 -19.52 14.35
N THR A 2 -21.17 -20.39 13.45
CA THR A 2 -20.16 -21.42 13.77
C THR A 2 -18.76 -20.82 13.73
N VAL A 3 -17.83 -21.36 14.52
CA VAL A 3 -16.41 -20.93 14.54
C VAL A 3 -15.80 -21.04 13.14
N GLU A 4 -16.10 -22.13 12.45
CA GLU A 4 -15.65 -22.38 11.07
C GLU A 4 -16.13 -21.29 10.09
N ASN A 5 -17.38 -20.86 10.17
CA ASN A 5 -17.90 -19.79 9.31
C ASN A 5 -17.23 -18.44 9.61
N ALA A 6 -16.88 -18.18 10.88
CA ALA A 6 -16.16 -16.97 11.26
C ALA A 6 -14.72 -16.98 10.73
N LYS A 7 -14.00 -18.12 10.86
CA LYS A 7 -12.65 -18.32 10.31
C LYS A 7 -12.64 -18.12 8.80
N SER A 8 -13.57 -18.77 8.09
CA SER A 8 -13.71 -18.64 6.63
C SER A 8 -14.00 -17.20 6.19
N LEU A 9 -14.86 -16.48 6.93
CA LEU A 9 -15.15 -15.08 6.64
C LEU A 9 -13.91 -14.20 6.77
N LEU A 10 -13.15 -14.32 7.86
CA LEU A 10 -11.92 -13.54 8.08
C LEU A 10 -10.86 -13.86 7.03
N TYR A 11 -10.65 -15.14 6.73
CA TYR A 11 -9.75 -15.58 5.67
C TYR A 11 -10.11 -14.96 4.32
N SER A 12 -11.37 -15.09 3.89
CA SER A 12 -11.83 -14.55 2.61
C SER A 12 -11.76 -13.03 2.52
N ARG A 13 -11.77 -12.32 3.65
CA ARG A 13 -11.77 -10.85 3.66
C ARG A 13 -10.39 -10.24 3.63
N PHE A 14 -9.42 -10.84 4.32
CA PHE A 14 -8.09 -10.26 4.50
C PHE A 14 -7.00 -11.08 3.82
N PHE A 15 -7.06 -12.40 3.90
CA PHE A 15 -5.94 -13.27 3.53
C PHE A 15 -6.08 -13.87 2.12
N ASP A 16 -7.27 -13.87 1.52
CA ASP A 16 -7.50 -14.36 0.15
C ASP A 16 -6.93 -13.39 -0.93
N PRO A 17 -5.91 -13.79 -1.71
CA PRO A 17 -5.30 -12.95 -2.75
C PRO A 17 -6.25 -12.54 -3.88
N LYS A 18 -7.38 -13.25 -4.05
CA LYS A 18 -8.41 -12.88 -5.04
C LYS A 18 -9.26 -11.70 -4.59
N ARG A 19 -9.39 -11.49 -3.28
CA ARG A 19 -10.29 -10.49 -2.68
C ARG A 19 -9.55 -9.31 -2.05
N TYR A 20 -8.33 -9.54 -1.55
CA TYR A 20 -7.49 -8.51 -0.96
C TYR A 20 -6.18 -8.38 -1.74
N ASP A 21 -5.91 -7.18 -2.27
CA ASP A 21 -4.75 -6.88 -3.10
C ASP A 21 -4.19 -5.50 -2.74
N LEU A 22 -3.01 -5.49 -2.12
CA LEU A 22 -2.23 -4.29 -1.82
C LEU A 22 -1.55 -3.71 -3.07
N ALA A 23 -1.49 -4.47 -4.16
CA ALA A 23 -0.56 -4.29 -5.28
C ALA A 23 0.91 -4.22 -4.82
N SER A 24 1.83 -4.16 -5.79
CA SER A 24 3.26 -3.99 -5.49
C SER A 24 3.55 -2.72 -4.70
N VAL A 25 2.86 -1.62 -5.02
CA VAL A 25 3.02 -0.31 -4.35
C VAL A 25 2.63 -0.40 -2.87
N GLY A 26 1.52 -1.07 -2.54
CA GLY A 26 1.05 -1.19 -1.15
C GLY A 26 1.99 -2.04 -0.31
N ARG A 27 2.46 -3.17 -0.85
CA ARG A 27 3.47 -4.02 -0.20
C ARG A 27 4.78 -3.25 0.04
N TYR A 28 5.29 -2.55 -0.98
CA TYR A 28 6.48 -1.69 -0.86
C TYR A 28 6.32 -0.64 0.25
N LYS A 29 5.16 0.05 0.27
CA LYS A 29 4.87 1.08 1.27
C LYS A 29 4.75 0.50 2.69
N MET A 30 4.09 -0.64 2.84
CA MET A 30 3.93 -1.31 4.13
C MET A 30 5.29 -1.75 4.68
N ASN A 31 6.10 -2.45 3.86
CA ASN A 31 7.44 -2.88 4.26
C ASN A 31 8.33 -1.70 4.63
N LYS A 32 8.29 -0.60 3.86
CA LYS A 32 9.03 0.62 4.19
C LYS A 32 8.59 1.24 5.52
N LYS A 33 7.28 1.27 5.81
CA LYS A 33 6.74 1.87 7.04
C LYS A 33 7.01 1.00 8.27
N LEU A 34 6.86 -0.31 8.14
CA LEU A 34 7.05 -1.29 9.21
C LEU A 34 8.51 -1.76 9.33
N HIS A 35 9.43 -1.21 8.54
CA HIS A 35 10.86 -1.47 8.70
C HIS A 35 11.33 -1.03 10.10
N LEU A 36 12.11 -1.90 10.76
CA LEU A 36 12.72 -1.59 12.06
C LEU A 36 13.68 -0.39 12.03
N LYS A 37 14.41 -0.17 10.92
CA LYS A 37 15.39 0.91 10.74
C LYS A 37 14.87 2.29 11.15
N HIS A 38 13.68 2.66 10.70
CA HIS A 38 13.11 3.98 11.00
C HIS A 38 12.68 4.14 12.45
N ARG A 39 12.42 3.02 13.14
CA ARG A 39 11.85 2.98 14.49
C ARG A 39 12.92 2.87 15.56
N LEU A 40 14.02 2.20 15.23
CA LEU A 40 15.20 2.06 16.07
C LEU A 40 16.13 3.27 16.00
N PHE A 41 15.93 4.17 15.05
CA PHE A 41 16.74 5.38 14.92
C PHE A 41 16.72 6.23 16.19
N ASN A 42 17.91 6.52 16.73
CA ASN A 42 18.13 7.23 17.99
C ASN A 42 17.52 6.56 19.23
N GLN A 43 17.21 5.26 19.16
CA GLN A 43 16.74 4.50 20.32
C GLN A 43 17.89 3.75 20.99
N LYS A 44 17.74 3.48 22.29
CA LYS A 44 18.67 2.67 23.09
C LYS A 44 18.16 1.24 23.19
N LEU A 45 18.99 0.28 22.79
CA LEU A 45 18.66 -1.14 22.86
C LEU A 45 18.56 -1.63 24.30
N ALA A 46 17.53 -2.42 24.60
CA ALA A 46 17.37 -3.14 25.87
C ALA A 46 17.74 -4.63 25.75
N GLU A 47 17.83 -5.15 24.53
CA GLU A 47 18.36 -6.48 24.24
C GLU A 47 19.36 -6.40 23.09
N PRO A 48 20.37 -7.29 23.06
CA PRO A 48 21.30 -7.35 21.94
C PRO A 48 20.58 -7.77 20.65
N ILE A 49 21.03 -7.24 19.52
CA ILE A 49 20.60 -7.71 18.20
C ILE A 49 21.49 -8.88 17.82
N VAL A 50 20.88 -10.04 17.60
CA VAL A 50 21.57 -11.28 17.26
C VAL A 50 21.14 -11.72 15.87
N ASN A 51 22.11 -12.20 15.09
CA ASN A 51 21.79 -12.90 13.86
C ASN A 51 21.36 -14.33 14.21
N THR A 52 20.12 -14.71 13.89
CA THR A 52 19.59 -16.06 14.20
C THR A 52 20.37 -17.18 13.50
N GLU A 53 21.00 -16.91 12.36
CA GLU A 53 21.75 -17.92 11.60
C GLU A 53 23.19 -18.11 12.09
N THR A 54 23.91 -17.02 12.41
CA THR A 54 25.32 -17.10 12.83
C THR A 54 25.48 -17.11 14.35
N GLY A 55 24.46 -16.68 15.10
CA GLY A 55 24.53 -16.48 16.54
C GLY A 55 25.42 -15.29 16.95
N GLU A 56 25.88 -14.47 16.00
CA GLU A 56 26.74 -13.32 16.28
C GLU A 56 25.92 -12.13 16.80
N ILE A 57 26.42 -11.50 17.86
CA ILE A 57 25.87 -10.26 18.42
C ILE A 57 26.34 -9.10 17.54
N VAL A 58 25.43 -8.49 16.81
CA VAL A 58 25.73 -7.38 15.89
C VAL A 58 25.67 -6.04 16.62
N ALA A 59 24.81 -5.93 17.64
CA ALA A 59 24.76 -4.77 18.52
C ALA A 59 24.55 -5.20 19.96
N GLU A 60 25.38 -4.66 20.86
CA GLU A 60 25.29 -4.93 22.30
C GLU A 60 24.12 -4.18 22.95
N GLU A 61 23.64 -4.75 24.05
CA GLU A 61 22.66 -4.12 24.93
C GLU A 61 23.14 -2.73 25.39
N GLY A 62 22.22 -1.77 25.44
CA GLY A 62 22.50 -0.40 25.86
C GLY A 62 23.13 0.49 24.79
N THR A 63 23.42 -0.05 23.61
CA THR A 63 23.91 0.73 22.48
C THR A 63 22.83 1.67 21.94
N VAL A 64 23.19 2.94 21.73
CA VAL A 64 22.34 3.90 20.99
C VAL A 64 22.56 3.70 19.49
N LEU A 65 21.46 3.53 18.76
CA LEU A 65 21.47 3.25 17.33
C LEU A 65 21.49 4.55 16.51
N ASP A 66 22.71 5.03 16.26
CA ASP A 66 22.98 6.11 15.31
C ASP A 66 22.88 5.63 13.86
N ARG A 67 22.78 6.58 12.92
CA ARG A 67 22.68 6.30 11.48
C ARG A 67 23.78 5.37 10.95
N ARG A 68 25.03 5.55 11.41
CA ARG A 68 26.17 4.73 10.96
C ARG A 68 26.03 3.26 11.39
N LYS A 69 25.70 3.03 12.67
CA LYS A 69 25.48 1.68 13.19
C LYS A 69 24.28 1.01 12.53
N LEU A 70 23.21 1.76 12.27
CA LEU A 70 22.05 1.22 11.55
C LEU A 70 22.37 0.84 10.11
N ASP A 71 23.26 1.58 9.44
CA ASP A 71 23.70 1.22 8.08
C ASP A 71 24.62 -0.02 8.11
N GLU A 72 25.42 -0.23 9.16
CA GLU A 72 26.23 -1.45 9.37
C GLU A 72 25.37 -2.69 9.66
N ILE A 73 24.27 -2.53 10.41
CA ILE A 73 23.40 -3.63 10.84
C ILE A 73 22.28 -3.89 9.81
N MET A 74 22.18 -3.08 8.75
CA MET A 74 21.05 -3.10 7.81
C MET A 74 20.89 -4.45 7.10
N ASP A 75 22.00 -5.02 6.62
CA ASP A 75 21.98 -6.31 5.93
C ASP A 75 21.46 -7.42 6.85
N VAL A 76 21.79 -7.36 8.15
CA VAL A 76 21.33 -8.34 9.13
C VAL A 76 19.85 -8.14 9.48
N LEU A 77 19.39 -6.87 9.58
CA LEU A 77 17.98 -6.55 9.82
C LEU A 77 17.07 -6.98 8.66
N GLU A 78 17.55 -6.88 7.43
CA GLU A 78 16.81 -7.31 6.24
C GLU A 78 16.84 -8.83 6.06
N SER A 79 17.86 -9.52 6.59
CA SER A 79 18.00 -10.97 6.50
C SER A 79 17.24 -11.68 7.63
N ASN A 80 17.83 -11.76 8.83
CA ASN A 80 17.39 -12.70 9.88
C ASN A 80 17.58 -12.18 11.31
N ALA A 81 17.63 -10.87 11.52
CA ALA A 81 17.80 -10.31 12.88
C ALA A 81 16.59 -10.64 13.78
N ASN A 82 16.84 -11.36 14.88
CA ASN A 82 15.86 -11.69 15.93
C ASN A 82 14.49 -12.13 15.39
N ILE A 83 14.50 -13.06 14.41
CA ILE A 83 13.25 -13.66 13.93
C ILE A 83 12.71 -14.61 15.00
N GLU A 84 11.48 -14.35 15.44
CA GLU A 84 10.65 -15.25 16.22
C GLU A 84 9.65 -15.90 15.26
N VAL A 85 9.62 -17.24 15.27
CA VAL A 85 8.67 -18.04 14.48
C VAL A 85 7.59 -18.54 15.42
N ASP A 86 6.39 -18.00 15.27
CA ASP A 86 5.24 -18.42 16.06
C ASP A 86 4.41 -19.45 15.27
N GLU A 87 4.28 -20.66 15.82
CA GLU A 87 3.34 -21.67 15.34
C GLU A 87 1.93 -21.35 15.87
N LEU A 88 1.02 -21.03 14.94
CA LEU A 88 -0.34 -20.65 15.29
C LEU A 88 -1.28 -21.86 15.29
N ASP A 89 -1.36 -22.56 16.43
CA ASP A 89 -2.33 -23.64 16.62
C ASP A 89 -3.78 -23.12 16.62
N ASP A 90 -4.65 -23.76 15.84
CA ASP A 90 -6.09 -23.44 15.70
C ASP A 90 -6.39 -22.00 15.22
N SER A 91 -5.52 -21.43 14.39
CA SER A 91 -5.64 -20.07 13.85
C SER A 91 -6.47 -19.98 12.54
N ILE A 92 -6.57 -18.77 11.98
CA ILE A 92 -7.21 -18.45 10.70
C ILE A 92 -6.28 -18.84 9.54
N VAL A 93 -4.97 -18.72 9.75
CA VAL A 93 -3.91 -19.09 8.82
C VAL A 93 -3.05 -20.14 9.53
N ASN A 94 -2.84 -21.29 8.88
CA ASN A 94 -2.09 -22.43 9.43
C ASN A 94 -0.60 -22.39 9.05
N GLU A 95 -0.13 -21.25 8.54
CA GLU A 95 1.27 -21.03 8.17
C GLU A 95 1.99 -20.39 9.36
N PRO A 96 3.25 -20.78 9.62
CA PRO A 96 4.04 -20.14 10.67
C PRO A 96 4.20 -18.65 10.39
N VAL A 97 4.13 -17.84 11.43
CA VAL A 97 4.25 -16.38 11.30
C VAL A 97 5.62 -15.97 11.79
N GLU A 98 6.40 -15.43 10.88
CA GLU A 98 7.71 -14.87 11.18
C GLU A 98 7.55 -13.40 11.54
N THR A 99 8.02 -13.01 12.73
CA THR A 99 8.10 -11.61 13.14
C THR A 99 9.49 -11.29 13.67
N GLN A 100 9.92 -10.05 13.51
CA GLN A 100 11.21 -9.61 14.05
C GLN A 100 10.95 -8.82 15.34
N SER A 101 11.50 -9.24 16.46
CA SER A 101 11.27 -8.58 17.77
C SER A 101 12.55 -7.93 18.28
N ILE A 102 12.48 -6.64 18.63
CA ILE A 102 13.61 -5.91 19.24
C ILE A 102 13.09 -5.09 20.42
N LYS A 103 13.69 -5.28 21.60
CA LYS A 103 13.36 -4.50 22.79
C LYS A 103 14.25 -3.27 22.90
N ILE A 104 13.60 -2.14 23.18
CA ILE A 104 14.25 -0.86 23.41
C ILE A 104 13.81 -0.28 24.75
N TYR A 105 14.60 0.62 25.31
CA TYR A 105 14.16 1.47 26.41
C TYR A 105 13.22 2.55 25.90
N VAL A 106 12.15 2.82 26.64
CA VAL A 106 11.23 3.92 26.32
C VAL A 106 11.97 5.25 26.43
N PRO A 107 11.92 6.13 25.40
CA PRO A 107 12.58 7.42 25.45
C PRO A 107 11.94 8.30 26.53
N ASN A 108 12.78 9.03 27.27
CA ASN A 108 12.37 9.98 28.33
C ASN A 108 11.64 9.37 29.54
N ASP A 109 11.80 8.08 29.81
CA ASP A 109 11.24 7.43 31.00
C ASP A 109 12.31 7.20 32.07
N GLU A 110 12.10 7.76 33.27
CA GLU A 110 13.02 7.61 34.42
C GLU A 110 12.88 6.22 35.08
N GLU A 111 11.76 5.53 34.86
CA GLU A 111 11.47 4.20 35.41
C GLU A 111 12.19 3.07 34.66
N GLY A 112 12.83 3.37 33.52
CA GLY A 112 13.59 2.40 32.74
C GLY A 112 12.71 1.32 32.08
N ARG A 113 11.45 1.62 31.78
CA ARG A 113 10.55 0.66 31.11
C ARG A 113 11.06 0.33 29.70
N THR A 114 10.82 -0.91 29.29
CA THR A 114 11.15 -1.39 27.96
C THR A 114 9.89 -1.54 27.12
N THR A 115 10.03 -1.34 25.81
CA THR A 115 8.97 -1.63 24.83
C THR A 115 9.52 -2.52 23.72
N THR A 116 8.65 -3.36 23.18
CA THR A 116 8.99 -4.25 22.06
C THR A 116 8.57 -3.61 20.75
N VAL A 117 9.54 -3.43 19.86
CA VAL A 117 9.32 -2.98 18.48
C VAL A 117 9.31 -4.20 17.58
N ILE A 118 8.13 -4.50 17.01
CA ILE A 118 7.94 -5.67 16.15
C ILE A 118 7.99 -5.26 14.67
N GLY A 119 8.85 -5.88 13.87
CA GLY A 119 8.94 -5.80 12.42
C GLY A 119 8.13 -6.88 11.72
N ASN A 120 7.74 -6.61 10.47
CA ASN A 120 6.96 -7.54 9.66
C ASN A 120 7.80 -8.59 8.94
N ALA A 121 9.10 -8.73 9.27
CA ALA A 121 10.03 -9.72 8.71
C ALA A 121 10.21 -9.68 7.18
N PHE A 122 10.08 -8.50 6.56
CA PHE A 122 10.35 -8.28 5.13
C PHE A 122 9.74 -9.31 4.18
N PRO A 123 8.39 -9.43 4.14
CA PRO A 123 7.74 -10.36 3.23
C PRO A 123 8.05 -9.96 1.79
N ASP A 124 8.17 -10.96 0.92
CA ASP A 124 8.51 -10.77 -0.48
C ASP A 124 7.49 -9.87 -1.20
N SER A 125 7.98 -9.15 -2.21
CA SER A 125 7.20 -8.25 -3.06
C SER A 125 6.12 -8.95 -3.87
N GLU A 126 6.22 -10.27 -4.05
CA GLU A 126 5.19 -11.10 -4.69
C GLU A 126 3.92 -11.24 -3.83
N VAL A 127 4.06 -11.14 -2.50
CA VAL A 127 2.96 -11.29 -1.55
C VAL A 127 2.09 -10.02 -1.56
N LYS A 128 0.94 -10.10 -2.22
CA LYS A 128 0.03 -8.97 -2.41
C LYS A 128 -1.13 -8.90 -1.41
N CYS A 129 -1.40 -9.97 -0.66
CA CYS A 129 -2.36 -9.94 0.44
C CYS A 129 -1.67 -9.48 1.74
N ILE A 130 -2.46 -9.07 2.75
CA ILE A 130 -1.92 -8.76 4.08
C ILE A 130 -1.50 -10.04 4.80
N THR A 131 -0.41 -10.02 5.54
CA THR A 131 0.02 -11.15 6.37
C THR A 131 -0.34 -10.91 7.85
N PRO A 132 -0.48 -11.97 8.67
CA PRO A 132 -0.65 -11.80 10.11
C PRO A 132 0.51 -11.01 10.75
N ALA A 133 1.74 -11.20 10.28
CA ALA A 133 2.93 -10.46 10.72
C ALA A 133 2.77 -8.94 10.53
N ASP A 134 2.21 -8.50 9.39
CA ASP A 134 1.93 -7.08 9.14
C ASP A 134 0.98 -6.49 10.19
N ILE A 135 -0.04 -7.25 10.60
CA ILE A 135 -1.04 -6.82 11.58
C ILE A 135 -0.40 -6.66 12.96
N VAL A 136 0.37 -7.66 13.41
CA VAL A 136 1.07 -7.63 14.70
C VAL A 136 2.06 -6.46 14.75
N ALA A 137 2.86 -6.29 13.69
CA ALA A 137 3.79 -5.17 13.56
C ALA A 137 3.07 -3.81 13.56
N SER A 138 1.91 -3.70 12.90
CA SER A 138 1.10 -2.47 12.92
C SER A 138 0.54 -2.16 14.30
N MET A 139 0.10 -3.16 15.06
CA MET A 139 -0.38 -2.97 16.43
C MET A 139 0.76 -2.55 17.37
N SER A 140 1.92 -3.20 17.26
CA SER A 140 3.14 -2.79 17.96
C SER A 140 3.53 -1.35 17.60
N TYR A 141 3.46 -0.96 16.32
CA TYR A 141 3.74 0.41 15.90
C TYR A 141 2.79 1.42 16.55
N PHE A 142 1.50 1.12 16.61
CA PHE A 142 0.52 1.99 17.25
C PHE A 142 0.80 2.20 18.74
N PHE A 143 1.17 1.14 19.48
CA PHE A 143 1.57 1.29 20.88
C PHE A 143 2.88 2.05 21.04
N ASN A 144 3.87 1.81 20.16
CA ASN A 144 5.14 2.52 20.20
C ASN A 144 4.98 4.03 19.95
N LEU A 145 4.00 4.45 19.13
CA LEU A 145 3.68 5.86 18.97
C LEU A 145 3.21 6.52 20.27
N LEU A 146 2.48 5.81 21.14
CA LEU A 146 2.08 6.33 22.46
C LEU A 146 3.29 6.57 23.37
N TYR A 147 4.35 5.77 23.20
CA TYR A 147 5.63 5.91 23.88
C TYR A 147 6.59 6.90 23.20
N GLY A 148 6.15 7.63 22.16
CA GLY A 148 6.98 8.58 21.44
C GLY A 148 8.00 7.95 20.48
N VAL A 149 7.89 6.64 20.21
CA VAL A 149 8.76 5.91 19.27
C VAL A 149 8.04 5.75 17.93
N GLY A 150 8.40 6.59 16.96
CA GLY A 150 7.88 6.55 15.61
C GLY A 150 7.59 7.94 15.03
N GLN A 151 7.03 7.97 13.82
CA GLN A 151 6.67 9.21 13.14
C GLN A 151 5.23 9.14 12.59
N THR A 152 4.50 10.23 12.72
CA THR A 152 3.18 10.43 12.12
C THR A 152 3.31 10.68 10.62
N ASP A 153 2.35 10.16 9.85
CA ASP A 153 2.36 10.34 8.39
C ASP A 153 1.61 11.61 7.99
N ASP A 154 2.22 12.34 7.06
CA ASP A 154 1.60 13.48 6.39
C ASP A 154 0.81 13.00 5.16
N ILE A 155 -0.50 13.26 5.15
CA ILE A 155 -1.42 12.83 4.10
C ILE A 155 -1.26 13.63 2.78
N ASP A 156 -0.69 14.83 2.85
CA ASP A 156 -0.57 15.76 1.73
C ASP A 156 0.78 15.68 1.04
N HIS A 157 1.77 15.08 1.71
CA HIS A 157 3.06 14.79 1.12
C HIS A 157 2.92 13.95 -0.17
N LEU A 158 3.50 14.39 -1.29
CA LEU A 158 3.45 13.68 -2.58
C LEU A 158 4.09 12.29 -2.54
N GLY A 159 4.91 12.00 -1.53
CA GLY A 159 5.34 10.63 -1.25
C GLY A 159 4.19 9.69 -0.89
N ASN A 160 3.07 10.18 -0.38
CA ASN A 160 1.89 9.40 0.03
C ASN A 160 0.72 9.53 -0.94
N ARG A 161 0.84 10.39 -1.96
CA ARG A 161 -0.12 10.55 -3.05
C ARG A 161 0.46 9.98 -4.34
N ARG A 162 -0.26 9.06 -5.00
CA ARG A 162 0.17 8.48 -6.28
C ARG A 162 -0.82 8.80 -7.39
N LEU A 163 -0.30 8.89 -8.61
CA LEU A 163 -1.10 8.96 -9.81
C LEU A 163 -1.56 7.56 -10.20
N ARG A 164 -2.80 7.48 -10.67
CA ARG A 164 -3.30 6.31 -11.38
C ARG A 164 -3.45 6.69 -12.85
N SER A 165 -2.58 6.13 -13.68
CA SER A 165 -2.62 6.33 -15.12
C SER A 165 -3.79 5.56 -15.75
N VAL A 166 -4.11 5.88 -17.01
CA VAL A 166 -5.18 5.22 -17.77
C VAL A 166 -5.01 3.69 -17.80
N GLY A 167 -3.77 3.18 -17.86
CA GLY A 167 -3.48 1.75 -17.85
C GLY A 167 -3.96 1.05 -16.58
N GLU A 168 -3.66 1.60 -15.40
CA GLU A 168 -4.08 1.02 -14.11
C GLU A 168 -5.61 1.10 -13.94
N LEU A 169 -6.20 2.23 -14.32
CA LEU A 169 -7.65 2.42 -14.28
C LEU A 169 -8.38 1.42 -15.18
N LEU A 170 -7.89 1.22 -16.40
CA LEU A 170 -8.46 0.29 -17.35
C LEU A 170 -8.27 -1.16 -16.90
N GLN A 171 -7.08 -1.51 -16.37
CA GLN A 171 -6.81 -2.84 -15.82
C GLN A 171 -7.78 -3.19 -14.69
N ASN A 172 -8.07 -2.25 -13.80
CA ASN A 172 -9.04 -2.45 -12.72
C ASN A 172 -10.45 -2.72 -13.25
N GLN A 173 -10.90 -1.96 -14.25
CA GLN A 173 -12.20 -2.21 -14.89
C GLN A 173 -12.25 -3.54 -15.65
N PHE A 174 -11.14 -3.89 -16.31
CA PHE A 174 -10.99 -5.17 -16.99
C PHE A 174 -11.05 -6.34 -16.01
N ARG A 175 -10.39 -6.22 -14.85
CA ARG A 175 -10.42 -7.20 -13.75
C ARG A 175 -11.85 -7.42 -13.24
N ILE A 176 -12.62 -6.36 -13.03
CA ILE A 176 -14.03 -6.45 -12.64
C ILE A 176 -14.85 -7.20 -13.71
N GLY A 177 -14.63 -6.87 -14.98
CA GLY A 177 -15.28 -7.55 -16.11
C GLY A 177 -14.95 -9.05 -16.16
N LEU A 178 -13.70 -9.42 -15.96
CA LEU A 178 -13.25 -10.82 -15.93
C LEU A 178 -13.80 -11.57 -14.71
N SER A 179 -13.84 -10.95 -13.53
CA SER A 179 -14.41 -11.58 -12.33
C SER A 179 -15.90 -11.90 -12.51
N ARG A 180 -16.66 -11.01 -13.17
CA ARG A 180 -18.06 -11.29 -13.55
C ARG A 180 -18.16 -12.44 -14.55
N MET A 181 -17.24 -12.51 -15.51
CA MET A 181 -17.17 -13.62 -16.47
C MET A 181 -16.83 -14.95 -15.80
N GLU A 182 -15.88 -14.98 -14.87
CA GLU A 182 -15.51 -16.18 -14.10
C GLU A 182 -16.73 -16.79 -13.42
N ARG A 183 -17.57 -15.95 -12.80
CA ARG A 183 -18.82 -16.41 -12.17
C ARG A 183 -19.76 -17.08 -13.18
N VAL A 184 -19.96 -16.48 -14.35
CA VAL A 184 -20.81 -17.05 -15.41
C VAL A 184 -20.24 -18.37 -15.93
N VAL A 185 -18.92 -18.46 -16.10
CA VAL A 185 -18.24 -19.69 -16.52
C VAL A 185 -18.44 -20.79 -15.48
N ARG A 186 -18.30 -20.49 -14.19
CA ARG A 186 -18.51 -21.44 -13.09
C ARG A 186 -19.95 -21.93 -13.03
N GLU A 187 -20.92 -21.03 -13.19
CA GLU A 187 -22.34 -21.38 -13.25
C GLU A 187 -22.65 -22.30 -14.45
N ARG A 188 -22.14 -21.98 -15.65
CA ARG A 188 -22.33 -22.82 -16.85
C ARG A 188 -21.67 -24.20 -16.74
N MET A 189 -20.47 -24.27 -16.15
CA MET A 189 -19.75 -25.52 -15.94
C MET A 189 -20.51 -26.48 -15.02
N SER A 190 -21.31 -25.95 -14.07
CA SER A 190 -22.13 -26.78 -13.18
C SER A 190 -23.40 -27.35 -13.83
N ILE A 191 -23.84 -26.76 -14.95
CA ILE A 191 -25.10 -27.11 -15.63
C ILE A 191 -24.86 -28.02 -16.85
N GLN A 192 -23.71 -27.87 -17.53
CA GLN A 192 -23.42 -28.59 -18.77
C GLN A 192 -22.73 -29.94 -18.54
N ASP A 193 -23.08 -30.93 -19.37
CA ASP A 193 -22.47 -32.26 -19.36
C ASP A 193 -21.03 -32.23 -19.88
N THR A 194 -20.14 -32.98 -19.23
CA THR A 194 -18.68 -32.96 -19.47
C THR A 194 -18.25 -33.40 -20.86
N ASP A 195 -19.05 -34.23 -21.53
CA ASP A 195 -18.63 -34.94 -22.74
C ASP A 195 -18.69 -34.08 -24.02
N SER A 196 -19.41 -32.96 -23.99
CA SER A 196 -19.60 -32.08 -25.16
C SER A 196 -19.10 -30.64 -24.95
N ILE A 197 -18.41 -30.39 -23.83
CA ILE A 197 -18.07 -29.05 -23.40
C ILE A 197 -16.92 -28.47 -24.24
N THR A 198 -17.17 -27.33 -24.91
CA THR A 198 -16.12 -26.55 -25.58
C THR A 198 -15.88 -25.24 -24.85
N PRO A 199 -14.63 -24.74 -24.72
CA PRO A 199 -14.35 -23.48 -24.01
C PRO A 199 -15.13 -22.28 -24.56
N GLN A 200 -15.39 -22.25 -25.87
CA GLN A 200 -16.15 -21.18 -26.50
C GLN A 200 -17.61 -21.09 -26.00
N GLN A 201 -18.24 -22.22 -25.65
CA GLN A 201 -19.61 -22.24 -25.12
C GLN A 201 -19.69 -21.72 -23.67
N LEU A 202 -18.61 -21.87 -22.91
CA LEU A 202 -18.52 -21.39 -21.53
C LEU A 202 -18.24 -19.89 -21.46
N ILE A 203 -17.43 -19.36 -22.37
CA ILE A 203 -16.98 -17.97 -22.34
C ILE A 203 -18.09 -17.01 -22.78
N ASN A 204 -18.41 -16.04 -21.92
CA ASN A 204 -19.29 -14.93 -22.25
C ASN A 204 -18.54 -13.59 -22.11
N ILE A 205 -18.27 -12.94 -23.24
CA ILE A 205 -17.50 -11.67 -23.28
C ILE A 205 -18.33 -10.42 -22.95
N ARG A 206 -19.67 -10.52 -22.90
CA ARG A 206 -20.55 -9.34 -22.70
C ARG A 206 -20.21 -8.53 -21.43
N PRO A 207 -19.94 -9.15 -20.26
CA PRO A 207 -19.60 -8.39 -19.04
C PRO A 207 -18.31 -7.57 -19.17
N VAL A 208 -17.31 -8.09 -19.91
CA VAL A 208 -16.05 -7.38 -20.15
C VAL A 208 -16.26 -6.17 -21.05
N ILE A 209 -16.96 -6.36 -22.18
CA ILE A 209 -17.26 -5.25 -23.11
C ILE A 209 -18.08 -4.17 -22.41
N ALA A 210 -19.08 -4.55 -21.62
CA ALA A 210 -19.91 -3.61 -20.88
C ALA A 210 -19.08 -2.76 -19.90
N SER A 211 -18.18 -3.39 -19.13
CA SER A 211 -17.34 -2.69 -18.15
C SER A 211 -16.39 -1.67 -18.81
N ILE A 212 -15.83 -2.02 -19.98
CA ILE A 212 -14.98 -1.10 -20.75
C ILE A 212 -15.79 0.06 -21.35
N LYS A 213 -16.96 -0.23 -21.93
CA LYS A 213 -17.85 0.80 -22.50
C LYS A 213 -18.35 1.77 -21.43
N GLU A 214 -18.70 1.26 -20.26
CA GLU A 214 -19.09 2.08 -19.11
C GLU A 214 -17.93 2.99 -18.69
N PHE A 215 -16.72 2.45 -18.56
CA PHE A 215 -15.54 3.24 -18.22
C PHE A 215 -15.30 4.41 -19.19
N PHE A 216 -15.27 4.18 -20.50
CA PHE A 216 -15.03 5.28 -21.45
C PHE A 216 -16.25 6.20 -21.66
N GLY A 217 -17.47 5.68 -21.47
CA GLY A 217 -18.69 6.42 -21.73
C GLY A 217 -19.20 7.27 -20.56
N SER A 218 -19.01 6.84 -19.32
CA SER A 218 -19.58 7.50 -18.13
C SER A 218 -18.58 7.87 -17.04
N SER A 219 -17.32 7.48 -17.15
CA SER A 219 -16.31 7.85 -16.14
C SER A 219 -16.07 9.36 -16.13
N GLN A 220 -16.04 9.95 -14.93
CA GLN A 220 -15.71 11.36 -14.72
C GLN A 220 -14.29 11.73 -15.18
N LEU A 221 -13.40 10.74 -15.27
CA LEU A 221 -12.02 10.90 -15.73
C LEU A 221 -11.90 10.75 -17.26
N SER A 222 -12.92 10.19 -17.92
CA SER A 222 -13.01 10.11 -19.39
C SER A 222 -13.68 11.38 -19.91
N GLN A 223 -12.89 12.43 -20.14
CA GLN A 223 -13.38 13.75 -20.50
C GLN A 223 -13.24 14.02 -22.00
N PHE A 224 -14.16 14.82 -22.54
CA PHE A 224 -14.01 15.36 -23.89
C PHE A 224 -12.81 16.30 -23.92
N MET A 225 -11.89 16.06 -24.86
CA MET A 225 -10.67 16.82 -24.95
C MET A 225 -10.94 18.26 -25.36
N ASP A 226 -10.45 19.21 -24.57
CA ASP A 226 -10.32 20.61 -24.99
C ASP A 226 -9.33 20.73 -26.17
N GLN A 227 -9.83 21.20 -27.31
CA GLN A 227 -9.12 21.29 -28.58
C GLN A 227 -9.15 22.71 -29.15
N ALA A 228 -9.37 23.73 -28.31
CA ALA A 228 -9.41 25.12 -28.77
C ALA A 228 -8.06 25.57 -29.37
N ASN A 229 -6.93 25.13 -28.79
CA ASN A 229 -5.59 25.40 -29.29
C ASN A 229 -4.60 24.31 -28.83
N PRO A 230 -3.38 24.24 -29.42
CA PRO A 230 -2.39 23.21 -29.06
C PRO A 230 -1.96 23.24 -27.59
N LEU A 231 -1.97 24.42 -26.97
CA LEU A 231 -1.63 24.57 -25.56
C LEU A 231 -2.71 23.95 -24.65
N ALA A 232 -3.99 24.20 -24.92
CA ALA A 232 -5.10 23.60 -24.18
C ALA A 232 -5.08 22.08 -24.30
N GLU A 233 -4.79 21.56 -25.50
CA GLU A 233 -4.66 20.11 -25.71
C GLU A 233 -3.52 19.52 -24.87
N LEU A 234 -2.35 20.17 -24.87
CA LEU A 234 -1.18 19.73 -24.10
C LEU A 234 -1.43 19.80 -22.59
N THR A 235 -1.97 20.93 -22.10
CA THR A 235 -2.31 21.12 -20.69
C THR A 235 -3.34 20.09 -20.25
N HIS A 236 -4.37 19.82 -21.05
CA HIS A 236 -5.41 18.87 -20.69
C HIS A 236 -4.86 17.43 -20.60
N LYS A 237 -3.98 17.03 -21.52
CA LYS A 237 -3.31 15.72 -21.47
C LYS A 237 -2.36 15.56 -20.28
N ARG A 238 -1.85 16.66 -19.72
CA ARG A 238 -0.92 16.69 -18.57
C ARG A 238 -1.61 17.05 -17.25
N ARG A 239 -2.94 17.14 -17.24
CA ARG A 239 -3.75 17.52 -16.08
C ARG A 239 -3.89 16.35 -15.09
N LEU A 240 -3.79 16.68 -13.82
CA LEU A 240 -3.99 15.77 -12.69
C LEU A 240 -5.30 16.13 -12.00
N SER A 241 -6.12 15.13 -11.70
CA SER A 241 -7.40 15.29 -10.99
C SER A 241 -7.39 14.48 -9.71
N ALA A 242 -7.66 15.14 -8.57
CA ALA A 242 -7.90 14.48 -7.29
C ALA A 242 -9.36 13.98 -7.15
N LEU A 243 -10.23 14.35 -8.09
CA LEU A 243 -11.62 13.93 -8.17
C LEU A 243 -11.76 12.62 -8.96
N GLY A 244 -12.74 11.79 -8.61
CA GLY A 244 -13.10 10.58 -9.35
C GLY A 244 -13.36 9.36 -8.44
N PRO A 245 -13.53 8.17 -9.03
CA PRO A 245 -13.77 6.94 -8.26
C PRO A 245 -12.58 6.62 -7.35
N GLY A 246 -12.82 6.61 -6.04
CA GLY A 246 -11.78 6.42 -5.01
C GLY A 246 -10.96 7.68 -4.69
N GLY A 247 -11.32 8.83 -5.27
CA GLY A 247 -10.75 10.13 -4.95
C GLY A 247 -11.64 10.95 -4.02
N LEU A 248 -11.39 12.26 -4.00
CA LEU A 248 -12.17 13.21 -3.20
C LEU A 248 -13.43 13.65 -3.93
N THR A 249 -14.43 14.07 -3.16
CA THR A 249 -15.58 14.83 -3.66
C THR A 249 -15.40 16.31 -3.32
N ARG A 250 -16.05 17.20 -4.06
CA ARG A 250 -15.95 18.65 -3.85
C ARG A 250 -16.32 19.06 -2.42
N GLU A 251 -17.30 18.39 -1.83
CA GLU A 251 -17.81 18.65 -0.47
C GLU A 251 -16.87 18.12 0.63
N ARG A 252 -16.14 17.02 0.36
CA ARG A 252 -15.19 16.44 1.32
C ARG A 252 -13.81 17.09 1.28
N ALA A 253 -13.53 17.86 0.23
CA ALA A 253 -12.25 18.52 0.05
C ALA A 253 -12.11 19.74 0.97
N GLN A 254 -11.42 19.54 2.09
CA GLN A 254 -11.01 20.58 3.03
C GLN A 254 -9.92 21.49 2.45
N MET A 255 -9.61 22.58 3.16
CA MET A 255 -8.61 23.56 2.73
C MET A 255 -7.21 22.97 2.62
N GLU A 256 -6.81 22.09 3.55
CA GLU A 256 -5.47 21.48 3.60
C GLU A 256 -5.11 20.77 2.29
N VAL A 257 -6.05 19.99 1.74
CA VAL A 257 -5.86 19.27 0.48
C VAL A 257 -5.73 20.21 -0.72
N ARG A 258 -6.33 21.40 -0.65
CA ARG A 258 -6.32 22.41 -1.72
C ARG A 258 -5.07 23.30 -1.68
N ASP A 259 -4.38 23.33 -0.55
CA ASP A 259 -3.24 24.21 -0.34
C ASP A 259 -1.98 23.71 -1.06
N VAL A 260 -1.01 24.61 -1.24
CA VAL A 260 0.27 24.29 -1.88
C VAL A 260 1.22 23.71 -0.84
N HIS A 261 1.50 22.42 -0.96
CA HIS A 261 2.44 21.72 -0.11
C HIS A 261 3.89 21.85 -0.62
N TYR A 262 4.89 21.92 0.27
CA TYR A 262 6.30 22.11 -0.10
C TYR A 262 6.84 20.99 -1.02
N SER A 263 6.33 19.77 -0.87
CA SER A 263 6.67 18.61 -1.72
C SER A 263 6.28 18.78 -3.19
N HIS A 264 5.40 19.74 -3.53
CA HIS A 264 4.98 20.03 -4.91
C HIS A 264 6.11 20.57 -5.78
N TYR A 265 7.16 21.12 -5.17
CA TYR A 265 8.28 21.74 -5.87
C TYR A 265 8.86 20.84 -6.97
N GLY A 266 8.83 21.34 -8.20
CA GLY A 266 9.29 20.64 -9.41
C GLY A 266 8.37 19.52 -9.92
N ARG A 267 7.38 19.06 -9.14
CA ARG A 267 6.49 17.94 -9.46
C ARG A 267 5.16 18.40 -10.03
N MET A 268 4.49 19.34 -9.37
CA MET A 268 3.21 19.93 -9.78
C MET A 268 3.34 21.45 -9.89
N CYS A 269 2.65 22.04 -10.86
CA CYS A 269 2.64 23.49 -11.01
C CYS A 269 1.82 24.11 -9.85
N PRO A 270 2.40 25.02 -9.04
CA PRO A 270 1.67 25.65 -7.95
C PRO A 270 0.74 26.78 -8.42
N ILE A 271 0.87 27.22 -9.68
CA ILE A 271 0.15 28.37 -10.23
C ILE A 271 -1.04 27.92 -11.08
N GLU A 272 -0.86 26.88 -11.89
CA GLU A 272 -1.87 26.44 -12.86
C GLU A 272 -2.91 25.52 -12.19
N THR A 273 -3.96 26.16 -11.65
CA THR A 273 -5.14 25.52 -11.08
C THR A 273 -6.39 26.32 -11.48
N PRO A 274 -7.54 25.69 -11.76
CA PRO A 274 -8.74 26.44 -12.13
C PRO A 274 -9.29 27.20 -10.92
N GLU A 275 -9.73 28.43 -11.17
CA GLU A 275 -10.44 29.23 -10.17
C GLU A 275 -11.81 28.64 -9.82
N GLY A 276 -12.33 28.99 -8.64
CA GLY A 276 -13.66 28.58 -8.18
C GLY A 276 -13.68 27.23 -7.44
N PRO A 277 -14.74 26.41 -7.59
CA PRO A 277 -14.97 25.26 -6.69
C PRO A 277 -13.94 24.14 -6.81
N ASN A 278 -13.18 24.09 -7.92
CA ASN A 278 -12.18 23.05 -8.19
C ASN A 278 -10.74 23.50 -7.88
N ILE A 279 -10.55 24.68 -7.29
CA ILE A 279 -9.21 25.19 -6.92
C ILE A 279 -8.46 24.18 -6.05
N GLY A 280 -7.21 23.91 -6.41
CA GLY A 280 -6.32 22.95 -5.73
C GLY A 280 -6.63 21.46 -5.97
N LEU A 281 -7.79 21.13 -6.56
CA LEU A 281 -8.20 19.75 -6.84
C LEU A 281 -7.83 19.28 -8.24
N ILE A 282 -7.60 20.24 -9.14
CA ILE A 282 -7.13 20.02 -10.49
C ILE A 282 -5.84 20.81 -10.64
N ASN A 283 -4.76 20.10 -10.91
CA ASN A 283 -3.43 20.69 -11.04
C ASN A 283 -2.77 20.21 -12.33
N SER A 284 -1.72 20.90 -12.78
CA SER A 284 -0.92 20.48 -13.92
C SER A 284 0.41 19.88 -13.49
N LEU A 285 0.88 18.89 -14.26
CA LEU A 285 2.21 18.34 -14.09
C LEU A 285 3.29 19.37 -14.51
N SER A 286 4.35 19.50 -13.71
CA SER A 286 5.48 20.39 -14.05
C SER A 286 6.20 19.96 -15.32
N SER A 287 7.02 20.85 -15.91
CA SER A 287 7.67 20.62 -17.22
C SER A 287 8.57 19.38 -17.24
N TYR A 288 9.47 19.23 -16.26
CA TYR A 288 10.43 18.13 -16.19
C TYR A 288 9.96 16.94 -15.35
N ALA A 289 8.80 17.05 -14.70
CA ALA A 289 8.28 16.00 -13.85
C ALA A 289 7.98 14.72 -14.64
N ARG A 290 8.34 13.60 -14.05
CA ARG A 290 8.09 12.24 -14.57
C ARG A 290 7.34 11.42 -13.55
N VAL A 291 6.69 10.36 -14.01
CA VAL A 291 5.96 9.42 -13.16
C VAL A 291 6.75 8.12 -13.14
N ASN A 292 7.12 7.67 -11.95
CA ASN A 292 7.83 6.41 -11.78
C ASN A 292 6.89 5.20 -11.96
N GLU A 293 7.44 3.98 -11.96
CA GLU A 293 6.67 2.74 -12.15
C GLU A 293 5.57 2.52 -11.10
N PHE A 294 5.77 3.06 -9.89
CA PHE A 294 4.82 2.98 -8.78
C PHE A 294 3.75 4.10 -8.79
N GLY A 295 3.84 5.04 -9.73
CA GLY A 295 2.89 6.15 -9.87
C GLY A 295 3.23 7.40 -9.04
N PHE A 296 4.42 7.50 -8.43
CA PHE A 296 4.86 8.72 -7.75
C PHE A 296 5.52 9.71 -8.74
N ILE A 297 5.38 11.00 -8.46
CA ILE A 297 5.99 12.05 -9.28
C ILE A 297 7.44 12.28 -8.83
N GLU A 298 8.36 12.25 -9.78
CA GLU A 298 9.79 12.54 -9.61
C GLU A 298 10.22 13.69 -10.53
N THR A 299 11.39 14.25 -10.25
CA THR A 299 11.96 15.44 -10.90
C THR A 299 13.42 15.21 -11.22
#